data_AF-A0A7S0I286-F1
#
_entry.id   AF-A0A7S0I286-F1
#
_cell.length_a   1.000
_cell.length_b   1.000
_cell.length_c   1.000
_cell.angle_alpha   90.00
_cell.angle_beta   90.00
_cell.angle_gamma   90.00
#
_symmetry.space_group_name_H-M   'P 1'
#
loop_
_entity.id
_entity.type
_entity.pdbx_description
1 polymer ?
#
loop_
_entity_poly.entity_id
_entity_poly.type
_entity_poly.pdbx_seq_one_letter_code
_entity_poly.pdbx_strand_id
1 'polypeptide(L)'
;SASPAPARSAMPRLAAAPGAAGAALGLEEALGLLRRECAEEAALADALQALQLLCSNVVAHPEEQRFRTIRLLNANFQATVARHRGGLEVLLALGFVERRSVEDDELCLVLEEPVLELDLDAWSAWFEALKEKRDVLGVLMAELGVRPLPPAALGGGWDAAPLPPAPLDCPMTMHGQHAGGV
;
A
#
# COMPACT_ATOMS: atom_id res chain seq x y z
N SER A 1 -13.34 -35.90 -47.52
CA SER A 1 -13.85 -34.94 -46.52
C SER A 1 -12.76 -34.64 -45.51
N ALA A 2 -12.20 -33.44 -45.55
CA ALA A 2 -11.28 -32.93 -44.54
C ALA A 2 -11.87 -31.62 -44.00
N SER A 3 -12.07 -31.57 -42.69
CA SER A 3 -12.65 -30.44 -41.96
C SER A 3 -11.53 -29.44 -41.62
N PRO A 4 -11.67 -28.13 -41.83
CA PRO A 4 -10.73 -27.16 -41.28
C PRO A 4 -11.22 -26.67 -39.90
N ALA A 5 -10.32 -26.73 -38.91
CA ALA A 5 -10.50 -26.12 -37.60
C ALA A 5 -10.48 -24.58 -37.69
N PRO A 6 -11.19 -23.84 -36.82
CA PRO A 6 -11.20 -22.39 -36.87
C PRO A 6 -9.91 -21.79 -36.31
N ALA A 7 -9.33 -20.87 -37.08
CA ALA A 7 -8.22 -20.02 -36.66
C ALA A 7 -8.66 -19.16 -35.46
N ARG A 8 -7.97 -19.32 -34.33
CA ARG A 8 -8.09 -18.42 -33.18
C ARG A 8 -7.58 -17.04 -33.60
N SER A 9 -8.50 -16.10 -33.79
CA SER A 9 -8.17 -14.68 -33.97
C SER A 9 -7.42 -14.20 -32.74
N ALA A 10 -6.13 -13.90 -32.92
CA ALA A 10 -5.35 -13.15 -31.95
C ALA A 10 -5.93 -11.74 -31.88
N MET A 11 -6.53 -11.40 -30.74
CA MET A 11 -6.90 -10.01 -30.47
C MET A 11 -5.62 -9.19 -30.27
N PRO A 12 -5.53 -7.97 -30.81
CA PRO A 12 -4.43 -7.08 -30.47
C PRO A 12 -4.59 -6.69 -29.00
N ARG A 13 -3.64 -7.12 -28.16
CA ARG A 13 -3.55 -6.66 -26.78
C ARG A 13 -3.07 -5.21 -26.84
N LEU A 14 -3.98 -4.28 -26.57
CA LEU A 14 -3.68 -2.86 -26.44
C LEU A 14 -2.52 -2.71 -25.46
N ALA A 15 -1.40 -2.15 -25.93
CA ALA A 15 -0.31 -1.74 -25.06
C ALA A 15 -0.88 -0.70 -24.09
N ALA A 16 -1.14 -1.10 -22.85
CA ALA A 16 -1.48 -0.19 -21.79
C ALA A 16 -0.21 0.56 -21.40
N ALA A 17 -0.13 1.82 -21.82
CA ALA A 17 0.83 2.78 -21.29
C ALA A 17 0.68 2.86 -19.76
N PRO A 18 1.78 3.14 -19.02
CA PRO A 18 1.73 3.17 -17.56
C PRO A 18 0.88 4.36 -17.09
N GLY A 19 -0.06 4.09 -16.19
CA GLY A 19 -0.66 5.09 -15.32
C GLY A 19 -1.62 6.09 -15.98
N ALA A 20 -2.88 5.68 -16.19
CA ALA A 20 -3.96 6.64 -16.39
C ALA A 20 -5.27 6.11 -15.78
N ALA A 21 -5.50 6.39 -14.50
CA ALA A 21 -6.81 6.30 -13.87
C ALA A 21 -6.91 7.31 -12.72
N GLY A 22 -7.61 8.44 -12.97
CA GLY A 22 -7.80 9.56 -12.03
C GLY A 22 -6.58 10.48 -11.99
N ALA A 23 -6.76 11.79 -11.82
CA ALA A 23 -5.65 12.69 -11.48
C ALA A 23 -5.16 12.33 -10.06
N ALA A 24 -4.40 11.24 -9.97
CA ALA A 24 -3.77 10.80 -8.75
C ALA A 24 -2.73 11.87 -8.38
N LEU A 25 -2.80 12.35 -7.15
CA LEU A 25 -1.81 13.28 -6.61
C LEU A 25 -0.40 12.73 -6.86
N GLY A 26 0.56 13.63 -7.10
CA GLY A 26 1.97 13.24 -7.09
C GLY A 26 2.36 12.68 -5.72
N LEU A 27 3.44 11.88 -5.65
CA LEU A 27 3.85 11.24 -4.38
C LEU A 27 4.07 12.28 -3.26
N GLU A 28 4.77 13.36 -3.56
CA GLU A 28 5.03 14.44 -2.59
C GLU A 28 3.74 15.13 -2.12
N GLU A 29 2.78 15.34 -3.03
CA GLU A 29 1.48 15.93 -2.72
C GLU A 29 0.63 15.00 -1.84
N ALA A 30 0.65 13.70 -2.14
CA ALA A 30 -0.02 12.67 -1.37
C ALA A 30 0.59 12.52 0.03
N LEU A 31 1.92 12.56 0.15
CA LEU A 31 2.62 12.58 1.44
C LEU A 31 2.31 13.85 2.23
N GLY A 32 2.23 15.00 1.54
CA GLY A 32 1.79 16.25 2.13
C GLY A 32 0.35 16.19 2.65
N LEU A 33 -0.55 15.51 1.94
CA LEU A 33 -1.91 15.25 2.41
C LEU A 33 -1.93 14.35 3.64
N LEU A 34 -1.23 13.21 3.61
CA LEU A 34 -1.12 12.29 4.74
C LEU A 34 -0.60 13.01 5.99
N ARG A 35 0.45 13.82 5.85
CA ARG A 35 1.05 14.58 6.96
C ARG A 35 0.09 15.62 7.54
N ARG A 36 -0.70 16.30 6.71
CA ARG A 36 -1.66 17.32 7.17
C ARG A 36 -2.87 16.71 7.89
N GLU A 37 -3.34 15.57 7.41
CA GLU A 37 -4.57 14.94 7.91
C GLU A 37 -4.30 13.97 9.06
N CYS A 38 -3.06 13.49 9.23
CA CYS A 38 -2.69 12.67 10.37
C CYS A 38 -2.38 13.56 11.58
N ALA A 39 -3.32 13.63 12.53
CA ALA A 39 -3.22 14.49 13.70
C ALA A 39 -2.16 14.04 14.71
N GLU A 40 -1.92 12.73 14.81
CA GLU A 40 -1.02 12.13 15.80
C GLU A 40 0.33 11.78 15.15
N GLU A 41 1.42 12.32 15.68
CA GLU A 41 2.78 12.09 15.15
C GLU A 41 3.16 10.61 15.16
N ALA A 42 2.78 9.87 16.20
CA ALA A 42 3.00 8.43 16.28
C ALA A 42 2.22 7.67 15.18
N ALA A 43 0.99 8.06 14.90
CA ALA A 43 0.19 7.44 13.83
C ALA A 43 0.76 7.75 12.45
N LEU A 44 1.30 8.95 12.24
CA LEU A 44 2.00 9.31 11.02
C LEU A 44 3.28 8.47 10.86
N ALA A 45 4.05 8.29 11.93
CA ALA A 45 5.24 7.46 11.92
C ALA A 45 4.92 6.00 11.57
N ASP A 46 3.87 5.42 12.16
CA ASP A 46 3.41 4.06 11.87
C ASP A 46 2.99 3.91 10.39
N ALA A 47 2.22 4.88 9.87
CA ALA A 47 1.79 4.86 8.47
C ALA A 47 2.99 4.94 7.50
N LEU A 48 3.94 5.86 7.76
CA LEU A 48 5.16 6.00 6.96
C LEU A 48 6.03 4.75 6.99
N GLN A 49 6.19 4.13 8.17
CA GLN A 49 6.90 2.86 8.32
C GLN A 49 6.24 1.75 7.51
N ALA A 50 4.91 1.63 7.56
CA ALA A 50 4.17 0.62 6.80
C ALA A 50 4.34 0.81 5.28
N LEU A 51 4.19 2.04 4.79
CA LEU A 51 4.37 2.40 3.38
C LEU A 51 5.80 2.12 2.90
N GLN A 52 6.79 2.47 3.72
CA GLN A 52 8.19 2.24 3.39
C GLN A 52 8.58 0.77 3.44
N LEU A 53 8.06 0.04 4.41
CA LEU A 53 8.25 -1.41 4.52
C LEU A 53 7.69 -2.12 3.29
N LEU A 54 6.52 -1.70 2.81
CA LEU A 54 5.91 -2.25 1.60
C LEU A 54 6.83 -2.07 0.39
N CYS A 55 7.33 -0.85 0.14
CA CYS A 55 8.25 -0.61 -0.98
C CYS A 55 9.55 -1.39 -0.80
N SER A 56 10.07 -1.47 0.43
CA SER A 56 11.31 -2.18 0.75
C SER A 56 11.20 -3.69 0.54
N ASN A 57 10.06 -4.30 0.88
CA ASN A 57 9.81 -5.72 0.64
C ASN A 57 9.76 -6.03 -0.85
N VAL A 58 9.08 -5.20 -1.65
CA VAL A 58 9.04 -5.38 -3.12
C VAL A 58 10.42 -5.20 -3.73
N VAL A 59 11.20 -4.20 -3.28
CA VAL A 59 12.56 -4.01 -3.80
C VAL A 59 13.50 -5.17 -3.41
N ALA A 60 13.34 -5.72 -2.21
CA ALA A 60 14.13 -6.86 -1.76
C ALA A 60 13.77 -8.18 -2.46
N HIS A 61 12.49 -8.36 -2.79
CA HIS A 61 11.92 -9.59 -3.35
C HIS A 61 10.91 -9.27 -4.46
N PRO A 62 11.35 -8.73 -5.62
CA PRO A 62 10.45 -8.30 -6.68
C PRO A 62 9.65 -9.46 -7.29
N GLU A 63 10.17 -10.68 -7.27
CA GLU A 63 9.49 -11.88 -7.75
C GLU A 63 8.30 -12.33 -6.87
N GLU A 64 8.26 -11.87 -5.61
CA GLU A 64 7.27 -12.31 -4.63
C GLU A 64 5.98 -11.49 -4.71
N GLN A 65 5.02 -11.97 -5.50
CA GLN A 65 3.75 -11.28 -5.77
C GLN A 65 3.01 -10.83 -4.50
N ARG A 66 3.08 -11.60 -3.40
CA ARG A 66 2.44 -11.25 -2.13
C ARG A 66 2.86 -9.89 -1.56
N PHE A 67 4.08 -9.41 -1.86
CA PHE A 67 4.53 -8.10 -1.39
C PHE A 67 3.99 -6.93 -2.22
N ARG A 68 3.46 -7.24 -3.40
CA ARG A 68 2.83 -6.27 -4.32
C ARG A 68 1.31 -6.29 -4.24
N THR A 69 0.74 -7.09 -3.35
CA THR A 69 -0.71 -7.24 -3.20
C THR A 69 -1.13 -6.89 -1.78
N ILE A 70 -2.20 -6.10 -1.71
CA ILE A 70 -2.77 -5.51 -0.51
C ILE A 70 -4.25 -5.89 -0.50
N ARG A 71 -4.72 -6.65 0.48
CA ARG A 71 -6.17 -6.85 0.62
C ARG A 71 -6.78 -5.60 1.25
N LEU A 72 -7.79 -4.99 0.61
CA LEU A 72 -8.41 -3.75 1.15
C LEU A 72 -8.99 -3.98 2.54
N LEU A 73 -9.52 -5.17 2.83
CA LEU A 73 -10.13 -5.50 4.12
C LEU A 73 -9.11 -6.00 5.17
N ASN A 74 -7.80 -6.00 4.87
CA ASN A 74 -6.80 -6.38 5.85
C ASN A 74 -6.84 -5.42 7.07
N ALA A 75 -7.05 -5.97 8.26
CA ALA A 75 -7.25 -5.19 9.48
C ALA A 75 -6.04 -4.31 9.84
N ASN A 76 -4.82 -4.81 9.59
CA ASN A 76 -3.60 -4.06 9.86
C ASN A 76 -3.45 -2.89 8.89
N PHE A 77 -3.66 -3.12 7.60
CA PHE A 77 -3.69 -2.06 6.59
C PHE A 77 -4.74 -1.00 6.91
N GLN A 78 -5.94 -1.42 7.29
CA GLN A 78 -7.02 -0.51 7.71
C GLN A 78 -6.63 0.32 8.93
N ALA A 79 -6.07 -0.32 9.95
CA ALA A 79 -5.68 0.34 11.19
C ALA A 79 -4.44 1.24 11.08
N THR A 80 -3.57 1.03 10.09
CA THR A 80 -2.29 1.76 9.97
C THR A 80 -2.27 2.78 8.85
N VAL A 81 -2.81 2.47 7.67
CA VAL A 81 -2.70 3.32 6.48
C VAL A 81 -4.07 3.79 6.02
N ALA A 82 -5.03 2.88 5.81
CA ALA A 82 -6.30 3.24 5.15
C ALA A 82 -7.20 4.13 6.02
N ARG A 83 -7.05 4.11 7.35
CA ARG A 83 -7.77 5.03 8.25
C ARG A 83 -7.38 6.50 8.07
N HIS A 84 -6.22 6.78 7.47
CA HIS A 84 -5.72 8.14 7.29
C HIS A 84 -6.04 8.65 5.89
N ARG A 85 -6.66 9.82 5.82
CA ARG A 85 -6.81 10.54 4.55
C ARG A 85 -5.41 10.89 4.02
N GLY A 86 -5.14 10.59 2.74
CA GLY A 86 -3.79 10.64 2.18
C GLY A 86 -3.09 9.27 2.15
N GLY A 87 -3.48 8.30 2.98
CA GLY A 87 -2.83 6.99 3.01
C GLY A 87 -3.06 6.18 1.72
N LEU A 88 -4.29 6.20 1.21
CA LEU A 88 -4.64 5.56 -0.06
C LEU A 88 -4.02 6.33 -1.24
N GLU A 89 -4.05 7.66 -1.19
CA GLU A 89 -3.46 8.51 -2.22
C GLU A 89 -1.95 8.26 -2.37
N VAL A 90 -1.24 8.01 -1.27
CA VAL A 90 0.18 7.63 -1.33
C VAL A 90 0.35 6.28 -2.05
N LEU A 91 -0.49 5.27 -1.75
CA LEU A 91 -0.42 3.98 -2.45
C LEU A 91 -0.69 4.12 -3.95
N LEU A 92 -1.68 4.93 -4.34
CA LEU A 92 -1.95 5.22 -5.74
C LEU A 92 -0.75 5.94 -6.40
N ALA A 93 -0.15 6.91 -5.73
CA ALA A 93 1.04 7.63 -6.22
C ALA A 93 2.29 6.73 -6.30
N LEU A 94 2.39 5.71 -5.44
CA LEU A 94 3.41 4.67 -5.54
C LEU A 94 3.24 3.82 -6.80
N GLY A 95 2.01 3.69 -7.30
CA GLY A 95 1.66 2.95 -8.52
C GLY A 95 0.73 1.76 -8.26
N PHE A 96 0.20 1.63 -7.03
CA PHE A 96 -0.81 0.62 -6.76
C PHE A 96 -2.12 0.98 -7.46
N VAL A 97 -2.82 -0.05 -7.93
CA VAL A 97 -4.11 0.07 -8.58
C VAL A 97 -5.11 -0.88 -7.95
N GLU A 98 -6.38 -0.48 -7.86
CA GLU A 98 -7.43 -1.36 -7.39
C GLU A 98 -7.72 -2.46 -8.42
N ARG A 99 -7.78 -3.69 -7.93
CA ARG A 99 -8.10 -4.90 -8.69
C ARG A 99 -8.99 -5.80 -7.86
N ARG A 100 -9.85 -6.54 -8.53
CA ARG A 100 -10.59 -7.65 -7.92
C ARG A 100 -9.77 -8.92 -8.07
N SER A 101 -9.46 -9.58 -6.97
CA SER A 101 -8.80 -10.89 -6.97
C SER A 101 -9.69 -11.90 -7.70
N VAL A 102 -9.10 -12.66 -8.63
CA VAL A 102 -9.82 -13.71 -9.36
C VAL A 102 -10.05 -14.94 -8.48
N GLU A 103 -9.16 -15.17 -7.51
CA GLU A 103 -9.21 -16.35 -6.63
C GLU A 103 -10.23 -16.18 -5.50
N ASP A 104 -10.22 -15.02 -4.85
CA ASP A 104 -10.97 -14.78 -3.61
C ASP A 104 -12.20 -13.86 -3.81
N ASP A 105 -12.39 -13.26 -4.99
CA ASP A 105 -13.40 -12.22 -5.31
C ASP A 105 -13.32 -10.96 -4.40
N GLU A 106 -12.18 -10.76 -3.74
CA GLU A 106 -11.92 -9.61 -2.86
C GLU A 106 -11.29 -8.43 -3.62
N LEU A 107 -11.54 -7.21 -3.14
CA LEU A 107 -10.83 -6.03 -3.63
C LEU A 107 -9.43 -5.95 -3.02
N CYS A 108 -8.44 -5.76 -3.90
CA CYS A 108 -7.05 -5.60 -3.54
C CYS A 108 -6.45 -4.35 -4.20
N LEU A 109 -5.45 -3.74 -3.56
CA LEU A 109 -4.50 -2.86 -4.25
C LEU A 109 -3.34 -3.73 -4.74
N VAL A 110 -2.97 -3.56 -6.01
CA VAL A 110 -1.92 -4.35 -6.64
C VAL A 110 -0.94 -3.42 -7.31
N LEU A 111 0.36 -3.62 -7.06
CA LEU A 111 1.42 -2.97 -7.82
C LEU A 111 1.74 -3.86 -9.03
N GLU A 112 1.16 -3.51 -10.18
CA GLU A 112 1.32 -4.27 -11.42
C GLU A 112 2.71 -4.07 -12.01
N GLU A 113 3.47 -5.15 -12.16
CA GLU A 113 4.74 -5.12 -12.88
C GLU A 113 4.53 -5.33 -14.38
N PRO A 114 5.36 -4.72 -15.24
CA PRO A 114 5.47 -5.11 -16.63
C PRO A 114 5.88 -6.58 -16.77
N VAL A 115 5.46 -7.25 -17.85
CA VAL A 115 5.88 -8.62 -18.10
C VAL A 115 7.36 -8.62 -18.51
N LEU A 116 8.22 -9.06 -17.60
CA LEU A 116 9.69 -9.05 -17.76
C LEU A 116 10.16 -9.67 -19.08
N GLU A 117 9.54 -10.79 -19.49
CA GLU A 117 9.90 -11.51 -20.72
C GLU A 117 9.51 -10.78 -22.01
N LEU A 118 8.55 -9.85 -21.93
CA LEU A 118 8.08 -9.08 -23.08
C LEU A 118 8.86 -7.78 -23.23
N ASP A 119 9.20 -7.13 -22.12
CA ASP A 119 9.84 -5.82 -22.12
C ASP A 119 10.70 -5.62 -20.86
N LEU A 120 11.99 -5.94 -20.97
CA LEU A 120 12.97 -5.77 -19.90
C LEU A 120 13.20 -4.30 -19.56
N ASP A 121 13.12 -3.40 -20.54
CA ASP A 121 13.37 -1.97 -20.34
C ASP A 121 12.21 -1.35 -19.55
N ALA A 122 10.97 -1.70 -19.89
CA ALA A 122 9.79 -1.28 -19.14
C ALA A 122 9.80 -1.80 -17.71
N TRP A 123 10.15 -3.09 -17.50
CA TRP A 123 10.27 -3.65 -16.16
C TRP A 123 11.36 -2.93 -15.35
N SER A 124 12.51 -2.68 -15.96
CA SER A 124 13.63 -1.98 -15.33
C SER A 124 13.24 -0.56 -14.93
N ALA A 125 12.61 0.19 -15.84
CA ALA A 125 12.10 1.54 -15.56
C ALA A 125 11.06 1.54 -14.43
N TRP A 126 10.15 0.56 -14.40
CA TRP A 126 9.19 0.40 -13.30
C TRP A 126 9.89 0.16 -11.96
N PHE A 127 10.91 -0.71 -11.94
CA PHE A 127 11.65 -1.06 -10.73
C PHE A 127 12.50 0.11 -10.21
N GLU A 128 13.19 0.82 -11.10
CA GLU A 128 13.92 2.05 -10.75
C GLU A 128 12.98 3.12 -10.18
N ALA A 129 11.84 3.36 -10.82
CA ALA A 129 10.85 4.32 -10.34
C ALA A 129 10.30 3.94 -8.95
N LEU A 130 10.14 2.64 -8.65
CA LEU A 130 9.74 2.18 -7.32
C LEU A 130 10.83 2.49 -6.27
N LYS A 131 12.11 2.27 -6.61
CA LYS A 131 13.23 2.61 -5.71
C LYS A 131 13.31 4.10 -5.46
N GLU A 132 13.16 4.94 -6.48
CA GLU A 132 13.13 6.39 -6.33
C GLU A 132 12.02 6.85 -5.38
N LYS A 133 10.80 6.33 -5.56
CA LYS A 133 9.66 6.65 -4.68
C LYS A 133 9.88 6.16 -3.23
N ARG A 134 10.46 4.97 -3.04
CA ARG A 134 10.90 4.47 -1.73
C ARG A 134 11.93 5.40 -1.10
N ASP A 135 12.85 5.94 -1.88
CA ASP A 135 13.89 6.83 -1.36
C ASP A 135 13.30 8.18 -0.94
N VAL A 136 12.31 8.70 -1.67
CA VAL A 136 11.52 9.88 -1.26
C VAL A 136 10.83 9.66 0.10
N LEU A 137 10.18 8.50 0.29
CA LEU A 137 9.62 8.10 1.59
C LEU A 137 10.71 8.07 2.68
N GLY A 138 11.87 7.51 2.37
CA GLY A 138 13.01 7.41 3.29
C GLY A 138 13.57 8.76 3.72
N VAL A 139 13.67 9.72 2.80
CA VAL A 139 14.10 11.10 3.08
C VAL A 139 13.11 11.78 4.03
N LEU A 140 11.81 11.70 3.73
CA LEU A 140 10.78 12.27 4.60
C LEU A 140 10.80 11.65 6.00
N MET A 141 10.95 10.33 6.10
CA MET A 141 11.06 9.64 7.38
C MET A 141 12.29 10.11 8.17
N ALA A 142 13.43 10.29 7.51
CA ALA A 142 14.65 10.80 8.14
C ALA A 142 14.47 12.24 8.67
N GLU A 143 13.82 13.12 7.89
CA GLU A 143 13.49 14.49 8.32
C GLU A 143 12.59 14.52 9.56
N LEU A 144 11.69 13.54 9.69
CA LEU A 144 10.79 13.39 10.83
C LEU A 144 11.39 12.57 11.99
N GLY A 145 12.63 12.11 11.87
CA GLY A 145 13.26 11.24 12.88
C GLY A 145 12.64 9.84 12.99
N VAL A 146 11.85 9.41 12.00
CA VAL A 146 11.20 8.10 11.95
C VAL A 146 12.18 7.08 11.35
N ARG A 147 12.45 6.01 12.09
CA ARG A 147 13.35 4.95 11.63
C ARG A 147 12.61 3.96 10.71
N PRO A 148 13.18 3.56 9.56
CA PRO A 148 12.58 2.52 8.71
C PRO A 148 12.64 1.15 9.39
N LEU A 149 11.63 0.33 9.10
CA LEU A 149 11.62 -1.08 9.48
C LEU A 149 12.50 -1.89 8.52
N PRO A 150 13.21 -2.91 9.00
CA PRO A 150 13.93 -3.82 8.12
C PRO A 150 12.93 -4.57 7.23
N PRO A 151 13.28 -4.87 5.96
CA PRO A 151 12.48 -5.78 5.13
C PRO A 151 12.23 -7.09 5.87
N ALA A 152 11.06 -7.70 5.65
CA ALA A 152 10.69 -8.92 6.35
C ALA A 152 11.70 -10.04 6.05
N ALA A 153 12.46 -10.47 7.06
CA ALA A 153 13.23 -11.71 6.98
C ALA A 153 12.24 -12.89 7.02
N LEU A 154 11.77 -13.33 5.85
CA LEU A 154 11.00 -14.56 5.61
C LEU A 154 10.03 -14.94 6.74
N GLY A 155 8.84 -14.33 6.79
CA GLY A 155 7.86 -14.74 7.80
C GLY A 155 6.63 -13.86 7.96
N GLY A 156 6.05 -13.38 6.87
CA GLY A 156 4.74 -12.73 6.88
C GLY A 156 4.78 -11.41 6.15
N GLY A 157 3.85 -11.25 5.21
CA GLY A 157 3.54 -9.93 4.68
C GLY A 157 2.88 -9.08 5.76
N TRP A 158 1.86 -8.32 5.38
CA TRP A 158 1.10 -7.49 6.32
C TRP A 158 0.47 -8.23 7.49
N ASP A 159 0.30 -9.55 7.37
CA ASP A 159 -0.27 -10.42 8.40
C ASP A 159 0.64 -10.60 9.63
N ALA A 160 1.93 -10.21 9.55
CA ALA A 160 2.89 -10.37 10.65
C ALA A 160 3.35 -9.06 11.29
N ALA A 161 2.98 -7.89 10.74
CA ALA A 161 3.30 -6.62 11.38
C ALA A 161 2.40 -6.45 12.64
N PRO A 162 2.98 -6.19 13.82
CA PRO A 162 2.19 -5.99 15.03
C PRO A 162 1.24 -4.83 14.83
N LEU A 163 -0.05 -5.06 15.08
CA LEU A 163 -1.04 -3.98 15.15
C LEU A 163 -0.54 -2.94 16.16
N PRO A 164 -0.65 -1.63 15.86
CA PRO A 164 -0.41 -0.62 16.88
C PRO A 164 -1.34 -0.91 18.07
N PRO A 165 -0.88 -0.70 19.32
CA PRO A 165 -1.72 -0.90 20.49
C PRO A 165 -2.98 -0.05 20.32
N ALA A 166 -4.16 -0.65 20.56
CA ALA A 166 -5.42 0.07 20.54
C ALA A 166 -5.29 1.32 21.45
N PRO A 167 -5.84 2.48 21.05
CA PRO A 167 -5.85 3.64 21.91
C PRO A 167 -6.53 3.23 23.22
N LEU A 168 -5.80 3.36 24.33
CA LEU A 168 -6.31 3.05 25.66
C LEU A 168 -7.60 3.84 25.85
N ASP A 169 -8.71 3.13 26.09
CA ASP A 169 -10.01 3.72 26.39
C ASP A 169 -9.83 4.87 27.38
N CYS A 170 -10.31 6.06 26.99
CA CYS A 170 -10.36 7.22 27.84
C CYS A 170 -11.02 6.82 29.18
N PRO A 171 -10.41 7.12 30.35
CA PRO A 171 -11.00 6.78 31.62
C PRO A 171 -12.38 7.44 31.69
N MET A 172 -13.41 6.59 31.73
CA MET A 172 -14.80 7.00 31.86
C MET A 172 -14.89 7.93 33.07
N THR A 173 -15.12 9.22 32.80
CA THR A 173 -15.31 10.27 33.80
C THR A 173 -16.33 9.80 34.82
N MET A 174 -15.88 9.52 36.04
CA MET A 174 -16.76 9.28 37.19
C MET A 174 -17.62 10.54 37.41
N HIS A 175 -18.87 10.49 36.95
CA HIS A 175 -19.88 11.41 37.45
C HIS A 175 -20.32 10.93 38.83
N GLY A 176 -19.98 11.75 39.83
CA GLY A 176 -20.39 11.55 41.20
C GLY A 176 -21.88 11.79 41.43
N GLN A 177 -22.32 11.23 42.56
CA GLN A 177 -23.40 11.64 43.46
C GLN A 177 -24.85 11.39 43.02
N HIS A 178 -25.54 10.56 43.81
CA HIS A 178 -26.75 11.02 44.48
C HIS A 178 -26.94 10.39 45.87
N ALA A 179 -27.44 11.23 46.77
CA ALA A 179 -27.60 11.04 48.20
C ALA A 179 -28.92 10.35 48.60
N GLY A 180 -29.01 9.99 49.89
CA GLY A 180 -30.26 9.67 50.63
C GLY A 180 -30.11 8.37 51.43
N GLY A 181 -30.07 8.30 52.77
CA GLY A 181 -30.63 9.19 53.78
C GLY A 181 -32.05 8.77 54.15
N VAL A 182 -32.21 7.73 54.97
CA VAL A 182 -32.79 7.67 56.35
C VAL A 182 -32.81 6.23 56.84
#